data_AF-A0A7S0Z5H2-F1
#
_entry.id   AF-A0A7S0Z5H2-F1
#
_cell.length_a   1.000
_cell.length_b   1.000
_cell.length_c   1.000
_cell.angle_alpha   90.00
_cell.angle_beta   90.00
_cell.angle_gamma   90.00
#
_symmetry.space_group_name_H-M   'P 1'
#
loop_
_entity.id
_entity.type
_entity.pdbx_description
1 polymer ?
#
loop_
_entity_poly.entity_id
_entity_poly.type
_entity_poly.pdbx_seq_one_letter_code
_entity_poly.pdbx_strand_id
1 'polypeptide(L)'
;SVDPQVHNAMGKMLIDSNQNPEHFLLTNEYYESAVVGRYCEKRDPYLACVAYKRGKCDAELVDCTNRNSMFKVQARYVVERMDAELWASVLTEDNKYCRQLIDQVVSTALP
;
A
#
# COMPACT_ATOMS: atom_id res chain seq x y z
N SER A 1 21.31 -13.81 6.16
CA SER A 1 20.33 -14.35 7.12
C SER A 1 18.94 -14.06 6.61
N VAL A 2 17.99 -14.99 6.73
CA VAL A 2 16.60 -14.84 6.26
C VAL A 2 15.65 -14.44 7.39
N ASP A 3 16.20 -13.88 8.48
CA ASP A 3 15.45 -13.58 9.69
C ASP A 3 14.57 -12.33 9.48
N PRO A 4 13.24 -12.46 9.47
CA PRO A 4 12.36 -11.33 9.15
C PRO A 4 12.50 -10.17 10.13
N GLN A 5 12.88 -10.42 11.38
CA GLN A 5 13.00 -9.39 12.41
C GLN A 5 14.21 -8.48 12.13
N VAL A 6 15.32 -9.04 11.65
CA VAL A 6 16.50 -8.28 11.24
C VAL A 6 16.16 -7.39 10.03
N HIS A 7 15.45 -7.95 9.04
CA HIS A 7 15.02 -7.20 7.86
C HIS A 7 14.00 -6.10 8.19
N ASN A 8 13.07 -6.37 9.10
CA ASN A 8 12.14 -5.36 9.61
C ASN A 8 12.88 -4.22 10.32
N ALA A 9 13.87 -4.53 11.15
CA ALA A 9 14.68 -3.53 11.84
C ALA A 9 15.46 -2.67 10.83
N MET A 10 16.11 -3.29 9.84
CA MET A 10 16.80 -2.57 8.76
C MET A 10 15.85 -1.66 7.98
N GLY A 11 14.67 -2.15 7.59
CA GLY A 11 13.67 -1.35 6.89
C GLY A 11 13.25 -0.12 7.70
N LYS A 12 12.95 -0.30 9.00
CA LYS A 12 12.62 0.82 9.91
C LYS A 12 13.77 1.82 10.01
N MET A 13 15.01 1.36 10.17
CA MET A 13 16.18 2.25 10.24
C MET A 13 16.38 3.06 8.94
N LEU A 14 16.16 2.45 7.77
CA LEU A 14 16.28 3.13 6.48
C LEU A 14 15.18 4.17 6.26
N ILE A 15 13.95 3.85 6.66
CA ILE A 15 12.82 4.81 6.67
C ILE A 15 13.14 5.97 7.63
N ASP A 16 13.71 5.68 8.79
CA ASP A 16 14.08 6.68 9.79
C ASP A 16 15.21 7.59 9.32
N SER A 17 16.18 7.02 8.61
CA SER A 17 17.34 7.73 8.09
C SER A 17 17.07 8.39 6.73
N ASN A 18 15.86 8.21 6.19
CA ASN A 18 15.46 8.63 4.83
C ASN A 18 16.46 8.19 3.74
N GLN A 19 17.05 7.01 3.89
CA GLN A 19 18.04 6.47 2.97
C GLN A 19 17.40 5.48 2.00
N ASN A 20 16.87 6.01 0.88
CA ASN A 20 16.26 5.23 -0.20
C ASN A 20 15.35 4.07 0.29
N PRO A 21 14.39 4.31 1.20
CA PRO A 21 13.58 3.26 1.79
C PRO A 21 12.75 2.51 0.73
N GLU A 22 12.29 3.19 -0.32
CA GLU A 22 11.57 2.57 -1.44
C GLU A 22 12.39 1.47 -2.11
N HIS A 23 13.70 1.70 -2.33
CA HIS A 23 14.57 0.71 -2.93
C HIS A 23 14.66 -0.55 -2.07
N PHE A 24 14.78 -0.40 -0.74
CA PHE A 24 14.77 -1.53 0.18
C PHE A 24 13.43 -2.28 0.14
N LEU A 25 12.30 -1.55 0.14
CA LEU A 25 10.97 -2.16 0.11
C LEU A 25 10.72 -2.97 -1.18
N LEU A 26 11.30 -2.55 -2.31
CA LEU A 26 11.16 -3.23 -3.60
C LEU A 26 12.14 -4.40 -3.79
N THR A 27 13.36 -4.29 -3.24
CA THR A 27 14.42 -5.30 -3.47
C THR A 27 14.46 -6.38 -2.40
N ASN A 28 13.99 -6.08 -1.19
CA ASN A 28 14.14 -6.98 -0.06
C ASN A 28 12.91 -7.88 0.10
N GLU A 29 13.09 -9.20 -0.02
CA GLU A 29 11.97 -10.14 0.07
C GLU A 29 11.77 -10.73 1.48
N TYR A 30 12.64 -10.39 2.43
CA TYR A 30 12.66 -11.05 3.73
C TYR A 30 11.98 -10.26 4.85
N TYR A 31 11.59 -9.00 4.60
CA TYR A 31 10.82 -8.23 5.58
C TYR A 31 9.33 -8.57 5.55
N GLU A 32 8.67 -8.39 6.68
CA GLU A 32 7.22 -8.54 6.82
C GLU A 32 6.51 -7.25 6.38
N SER A 33 5.82 -7.35 5.24
CA SER A 33 5.08 -6.23 4.64
C SER A 33 4.06 -5.60 5.58
N ALA A 34 3.36 -6.38 6.39
CA ALA A 34 2.39 -5.87 7.35
C ALA A 34 3.06 -5.01 8.46
N VAL A 35 4.19 -5.48 8.98
CA VAL A 35 4.92 -4.79 10.07
C VAL A 35 5.57 -3.50 9.57
N VAL A 36 6.25 -3.57 8.43
CA VAL A 36 6.94 -2.42 7.84
C VAL A 36 5.94 -1.44 7.25
N GLY A 37 4.89 -1.91 6.57
CA GLY A 37 3.82 -1.07 6.03
C GLY A 37 3.13 -0.25 7.11
N ARG A 38 2.76 -0.88 8.24
CA ARG A 38 2.15 -0.18 9.38
C ARG A 38 3.08 0.86 10.01
N TYR A 39 4.38 0.63 9.94
CA TYR A 39 5.38 1.60 10.37
C TYR A 39 5.48 2.78 9.40
N CYS A 40 5.45 2.50 8.10
CA CYS A 40 5.43 3.52 7.05
C CYS A 40 4.18 4.40 7.12
N GLU A 41 2.99 3.88 7.47
CA GLU A 41 1.74 4.68 7.53
C GLU A 41 1.87 5.98 8.31
N LYS A 42 2.66 5.99 9.39
CA LYS A 42 2.86 7.17 10.24
C LYS A 42 3.86 8.18 9.69
N ARG A 43 4.70 7.77 8.74
CA ARG A 43 5.83 8.55 8.21
C ARG A 43 5.59 8.94 6.76
N ASP A 44 5.37 7.93 5.92
CA ASP A 44 5.09 8.08 4.51
C ASP A 44 4.04 7.02 4.07
N PRO A 45 2.79 7.46 3.83
CA PRO A 45 1.73 6.60 3.34
C PRO A 45 2.02 5.96 1.97
N TYR A 46 2.84 6.60 1.13
CA TYR A 46 3.25 6.04 -0.16
C TYR A 46 4.16 4.83 0.05
N LEU A 47 5.14 4.93 0.95
CA LEU A 47 5.99 3.78 1.30
C LEU A 47 5.19 2.63 1.92
N ALA A 48 4.13 2.95 2.69
CA ALA A 48 3.21 1.94 3.21
C ALA A 48 2.52 1.17 2.06
N CYS A 49 2.01 1.89 1.07
CA CYS A 49 1.40 1.28 -0.12
C CYS A 49 2.38 0.37 -0.87
N VAL A 50 3.65 0.76 -1.02
CA VAL A 50 4.67 -0.07 -1.66
C VAL A 50 4.91 -1.38 -0.88
N ALA A 51 5.05 -1.28 0.44
CA ALA A 51 5.24 -2.44 1.31
C ALA A 51 4.04 -3.41 1.25
N TYR A 52 2.82 -2.87 1.31
CA TYR A 52 1.59 -3.67 1.26
C TYR A 52 1.35 -4.29 -0.12
N LYS A 53 1.61 -3.56 -1.21
CA LYS A 53 1.53 -4.08 -2.58
C LYS A 53 2.40 -5.31 -2.76
N ARG A 54 3.62 -5.29 -2.20
CA ARG A 54 4.54 -6.44 -2.21
C ARG A 54 4.01 -7.62 -1.41
N GLY A 55 3.45 -7.36 -0.23
CA GLY A 55 2.93 -8.38 0.69
C GLY A 55 1.57 -8.95 0.31
N LYS A 56 0.92 -8.43 -0.74
CA LYS A 56 -0.49 -8.68 -1.06
C LYS A 56 -1.41 -8.40 0.13
N CYS A 57 -1.07 -7.37 0.92
CA CYS A 57 -1.88 -6.88 2.03
C CYS A 57 -2.94 -5.92 1.47
N ASP A 58 -3.88 -6.45 0.68
CA ASP A 58 -4.85 -5.65 -0.06
C ASP A 58 -5.74 -4.81 0.88
N ALA A 59 -6.15 -5.37 2.02
CA ALA A 59 -7.00 -4.71 3.00
C ALA A 59 -6.29 -3.51 3.67
N GLU A 60 -5.05 -3.70 4.12
CA GLU A 60 -4.25 -2.64 4.74
C GLU A 60 -3.89 -1.54 3.73
N LEU A 61 -3.64 -1.89 2.46
CA LEU A 61 -3.40 -0.91 1.41
C LEU A 61 -4.64 -0.05 1.17
N VAL A 62 -5.82 -0.66 1.05
CA VAL A 62 -7.10 0.05 0.89
C VAL A 62 -7.37 0.96 2.08
N ASP A 63 -7.18 0.47 3.29
CA ASP A 63 -7.41 1.26 4.50
C ASP A 63 -6.43 2.44 4.61
N CYS A 64 -5.14 2.21 4.34
CA CYS A 64 -4.13 3.26 4.29
C CYS A 64 -4.46 4.32 3.22
N THR A 65 -4.86 3.90 2.02
CA THR A 65 -5.18 4.84 0.94
C THR A 65 -6.47 5.61 1.21
N ASN A 66 -7.50 4.98 1.77
CA ASN A 66 -8.73 5.65 2.20
C ASN A 66 -8.46 6.70 3.29
N ARG A 67 -7.67 6.37 4.31
CA ARG A 67 -7.31 7.30 5.41
C ARG A 67 -6.49 8.50 4.93
N ASN A 68 -5.68 8.32 3.89
CA ASN A 68 -4.78 9.33 3.37
C ASN A 68 -5.27 10.00 2.07
N SER A 69 -6.52 9.74 1.66
CA SER A 69 -7.12 10.25 0.43
C SER A 69 -6.31 9.94 -0.84
N MET A 70 -5.58 8.83 -0.86
CA MET A 70 -4.68 8.42 -1.95
C MET A 70 -5.41 7.62 -3.04
N PHE A 71 -6.59 8.10 -3.45
CA PHE A 71 -7.48 7.39 -4.38
C PHE A 71 -6.86 7.11 -5.74
N LYS A 72 -5.90 7.93 -6.19
CA LYS A 72 -5.17 7.69 -7.45
C LYS A 72 -4.28 6.44 -7.39
N VAL A 73 -3.59 6.22 -6.27
CA VAL A 73 -2.73 5.04 -6.07
C VAL A 73 -3.60 3.80 -5.86
N GLN A 74 -4.66 3.94 -5.06
CA GLN A 74 -5.65 2.88 -4.84
C GLN A 74 -6.31 2.45 -6.15
N ALA A 75 -6.79 3.40 -6.97
CA ALA A 75 -7.40 3.12 -8.26
C ALA A 75 -6.47 2.31 -9.16
N ARG A 76 -5.22 2.75 -9.32
CA ARG A 76 -4.22 2.04 -10.11
C ARG A 76 -3.97 0.62 -9.58
N TYR A 77 -3.88 0.47 -8.26
CA TYR A 77 -3.65 -0.84 -7.63
C TYR A 77 -4.82 -1.80 -7.84
N VAL A 78 -6.05 -1.37 -7.56
CA VAL A 78 -7.26 -2.19 -7.68
C VAL A 78 -7.48 -2.60 -9.14
N VAL A 79 -7.25 -1.69 -10.09
CA VAL A 79 -7.30 -2.00 -11.54
C VAL A 79 -6.22 -3.01 -11.94
N GLU A 80 -4.98 -2.85 -11.46
CA GLU A 80 -3.87 -3.77 -11.76
C GLU A 80 -4.08 -5.17 -11.16
N ARG A 81 -4.69 -5.27 -9.97
CA ARG A 81 -5.00 -6.54 -9.32
C ARG A 81 -6.13 -7.30 -10.00
N MET A 82 -7.08 -6.59 -10.62
CA MET A 82 -8.28 -7.16 -11.27
C MET A 82 -9.02 -8.17 -10.36
N ASP A 83 -8.95 -7.98 -9.05
CA ASP A 83 -9.42 -8.93 -8.05
C ASP A 83 -10.84 -8.60 -7.59
N ALA A 84 -11.76 -9.55 -7.77
CA ALA A 84 -13.19 -9.33 -7.49
C ALA A 84 -13.48 -9.07 -5.99
N GLU A 85 -12.74 -9.71 -5.08
CA GLU A 85 -12.92 -9.52 -3.64
C GLU A 85 -12.41 -8.15 -3.21
N LEU A 86 -11.30 -7.69 -3.80
CA LEU A 86 -10.79 -6.33 -3.61
C LEU A 86 -11.75 -5.26 -4.13
N TRP A 87 -12.32 -5.46 -5.32
CA TRP A 87 -13.36 -4.58 -5.85
C TRP A 87 -14.58 -4.52 -4.92
N ALA A 88 -15.03 -5.67 -4.42
CA ALA A 88 -16.16 -5.71 -3.48
C ALA A 88 -15.86 -4.96 -2.19
N SER A 89 -14.62 -5.02 -1.66
CA SER A 89 -14.26 -4.33 -0.43
C SER A 89 -14.23 -2.80 -0.59
N VAL A 90 -13.72 -2.29 -1.72
CA VAL A 90 -13.65 -0.85 -1.98
C VAL A 90 -14.97 -0.23 -2.43
N LEU A 91 -15.84 -1.02 -3.06
CA LEU A 91 -17.17 -0.60 -3.54
C LEU A 91 -18.28 -0.79 -2.49
N THR A 92 -17.93 -1.07 -1.23
CA THR A 92 -18.91 -1.19 -0.14
C THR A 92 -19.74 0.08 0.04
N GLU A 93 -21.04 -0.06 0.28
CA GLU A 93 -21.97 1.08 0.44
C GLU A 93 -21.65 1.96 1.68
N ASP A 94 -20.95 1.41 2.67
CA ASP A 94 -20.47 2.15 3.85
C ASP A 94 -19.24 3.03 3.53
N ASN A 95 -18.54 2.73 2.42
CA ASN A 95 -17.37 3.48 2.03
C ASN A 95 -17.78 4.83 1.40
N LYS A 96 -17.75 5.88 2.22
CA LYS A 96 -17.99 7.28 1.79
C LYS A 96 -17.04 7.75 0.68
N TYR A 97 -15.91 7.07 0.49
CA TYR A 97 -14.91 7.37 -0.52
C TYR A 97 -15.08 6.58 -1.82
N CYS A 98 -16.06 5.65 -1.88
CA CYS A 98 -16.33 4.81 -3.04
C CYS A 98 -16.44 5.65 -4.34
N ARG A 99 -17.18 6.76 -4.30
CA ARG A 99 -17.35 7.63 -5.47
C ARG A 99 -16.05 8.29 -5.92
N GLN A 100 -15.22 8.76 -4.97
CA GLN A 100 -13.93 9.39 -5.29
C GLN A 100 -12.97 8.37 -5.90
N LEU A 101 -12.97 7.14 -5.37
CA LEU A 101 -12.21 6.05 -5.94
C LEU A 101 -12.66 5.74 -7.37
N ILE A 102 -13.96 5.59 -7.61
CA ILE A 102 -14.51 5.32 -8.95
C ILE A 102 -14.09 6.41 -9.93
N ASP A 103 -14.22 7.68 -9.57
CA ASP A 103 -13.82 8.80 -10.43
C ASP A 103 -12.32 8.71 -10.79
N GLN A 104 -11.46 8.38 -9.82
CA GLN A 104 -10.03 8.18 -10.07
C GLN A 104 -9.74 6.94 -10.92
N VAL A 105 -10.47 5.83 -10.73
CA VAL A 105 -10.38 4.62 -11.56
C VAL A 105 -10.72 4.95 -12.99
N VAL A 106 -11.87 5.58 -13.23
CA VAL A 106 -12.34 5.95 -14.58
C VAL A 106 -11.32 6.88 -15.24
N SER A 107 -10.83 7.89 -14.52
CA SER A 107 -9.83 8.83 -15.05
C SER A 107 -8.45 8.20 -15.30
N THR A 108 -8.08 7.13 -14.59
CA THR A 108 -6.75 6.51 -14.72
C THR A 108 -6.77 5.33 -15.70
N ALA A 109 -7.90 4.65 -15.86
CA ALA A 109 -8.06 3.47 -16.70
C ALA A 109 -8.55 3.78 -18.12
N LEU A 110 -9.17 4.94 -18.36
CA LEU A 110 -9.65 5.37 -19.68
C LEU A 110 -8.86 6.62 -20.13
N PRO A 111 -7.81 6.47 -20.95
CA PRO A 111 -7.19 7.59 -21.67
C PRO A 111 -8.04 8.10 -22.84
#